data_AF-A0A1P8MR97-F1
#
_entry.id   AF-A0A1P8MR97-F1
#
_cell.length_a   1.000
_cell.length_b   1.000
_cell.length_c   1.000
_cell.angle_alpha   90.00
_cell.angle_beta   90.00
_cell.angle_gamma   90.00
#
_symmetry.space_group_name_H-M   'P 1'
#
loop_
_entity.id
_entity.type
_entity.pdbx_description
1 polymer ?
#
loop_
_entity_poly.entity_id
_entity_poly.type
_entity_poly.pdbx_seq_one_letter_code
_entity_poly.pdbx_strand_id
1 'polypeptide(L)'
;MTRYAQQRIANPVYFFDAPDEVLKDDNLSLEEKEKVLQSMAVDAEQLIDATAEGMESPNQTYKAEDLRLALEKLSKTKENAVLSKDAIQNTAQRFKRILVVTTSSQDLNRVVLDHALDLANLSGGDVSLLSVVPSDVEAVGPATALPMAGTAQVVSVDNSEVIADRKKLLAELCDTCRTGETIEIEIRSGPIEDELVVYAETWKADLIVVGSPNRSWLEGVFNPALDRHVTKLAPCPVLVVPEPN
;
A
#
# COMPACT_ATOMS: atom_id res chain seq x y z
N MET A 1 -10.66 29.73 -3.99
CA MET A 1 -11.98 29.93 -4.61
C MET A 1 -11.79 30.77 -5.87
N THR A 2 -12.25 30.28 -7.01
CA THR A 2 -12.02 30.95 -8.32
C THR A 2 -13.01 32.09 -8.56
N ARG A 3 -12.68 33.03 -9.46
CA ARG A 3 -13.62 34.10 -9.89
C ARG A 3 -14.89 33.51 -10.54
N TYR A 4 -14.74 32.37 -11.21
CA TYR A 4 -15.84 31.59 -11.78
C TYR A 4 -16.84 31.13 -10.72
N ALA A 5 -16.34 30.54 -9.63
CA ALA A 5 -17.15 30.08 -8.52
C ALA A 5 -17.81 31.25 -7.75
N GLN A 6 -17.07 32.34 -7.53
CA GLN A 6 -17.60 33.53 -6.85
C GLN A 6 -18.87 34.09 -7.53
N GLN A 7 -18.87 34.19 -8.86
CA GLN A 7 -20.02 34.70 -9.61
C GLN A 7 -21.25 33.79 -9.48
N ARG A 8 -21.02 32.48 -9.55
CA ARG A 8 -22.07 31.44 -9.46
C ARG A 8 -22.64 31.27 -8.07
N ILE A 9 -21.84 31.47 -7.03
CA ILE A 9 -22.32 31.46 -5.64
C ILE A 9 -23.16 32.72 -5.36
N ALA A 10 -22.72 33.88 -5.87
CA ALA A 10 -23.38 35.14 -5.58
C ALA A 10 -24.74 35.30 -6.26
N ASN A 11 -24.92 34.76 -7.48
CA ASN A 11 -26.21 34.81 -8.18
C ASN A 11 -26.43 33.55 -9.03
N PRO A 12 -26.73 32.40 -8.42
CA PRO A 12 -26.75 31.11 -9.10
C PRO A 12 -27.84 31.00 -10.17
N VAL A 13 -28.98 31.66 -9.99
CA VAL A 13 -30.14 31.61 -10.91
C VAL A 13 -29.81 32.12 -12.32
N TYR A 14 -28.79 32.97 -12.49
CA TYR A 14 -28.36 33.43 -13.83
C TYR A 14 -27.46 32.43 -14.57
N PHE A 15 -26.98 31.40 -13.88
CA PHE A 15 -26.00 30.45 -14.43
C PHE A 15 -26.52 29.02 -14.49
N PHE A 16 -27.52 28.68 -13.68
CA PHE A 16 -28.05 27.32 -13.56
C PHE A 16 -29.56 27.32 -13.51
N ASP A 17 -30.16 26.51 -14.38
CA ASP A 17 -31.61 26.29 -14.43
C ASP A 17 -32.02 25.08 -13.60
N ALA A 18 -31.09 24.20 -13.22
CA ALA A 18 -31.36 23.03 -12.40
C ALA A 18 -30.18 22.65 -11.47
N PRO A 19 -30.46 22.07 -10.29
CA PRO A 19 -29.42 21.59 -9.37
C PRO A 19 -28.45 20.57 -10.00
N ASP A 20 -28.93 19.73 -10.92
CA ASP A 20 -28.10 18.74 -11.62
C ASP A 20 -27.03 19.38 -12.53
N GLU A 21 -27.22 20.60 -13.01
CA GLU A 21 -26.21 21.32 -13.81
C GLU A 21 -25.02 21.73 -12.95
N VAL A 22 -25.29 22.17 -11.72
CA VAL A 22 -24.25 22.48 -10.73
C VAL A 22 -23.43 21.23 -10.41
N LEU A 23 -24.09 20.08 -10.26
CA LEU A 23 -23.41 18.81 -9.99
C LEU A 23 -22.49 18.38 -11.14
N LYS A 24 -22.84 18.69 -12.40
CA LYS A 24 -22.09 18.34 -13.61
C LYS A 24 -21.00 19.35 -13.99
N ASP A 25 -20.94 20.51 -13.35
CA ASP A 25 -19.96 21.54 -13.69
C ASP A 25 -18.54 21.13 -13.25
N ASP A 26 -17.67 20.80 -14.20
CA ASP A 26 -16.29 20.38 -13.93
C ASP A 26 -15.40 21.54 -13.43
N ASN A 27 -15.83 22.79 -13.56
CA ASN A 27 -15.06 23.97 -13.12
C ASN A 27 -15.31 24.32 -11.65
N LEU A 28 -16.24 23.64 -10.99
CA LEU A 28 -16.55 23.83 -9.57
C LEU A 28 -16.00 22.66 -8.75
N SER A 29 -15.24 22.97 -7.70
CA SER A 29 -14.88 21.98 -6.68
C SER A 29 -16.13 21.50 -5.92
N LEU A 30 -16.05 20.35 -5.23
CA LEU A 30 -17.16 19.84 -4.42
C LEU A 30 -17.63 20.84 -3.34
N GLU A 31 -16.72 21.65 -2.79
CA GLU A 31 -17.08 22.72 -1.85
C GLU A 31 -17.79 23.89 -2.53
N GLU A 32 -17.37 24.26 -3.74
CA GLU A 32 -18.00 25.33 -4.49
C GLU A 32 -19.39 24.90 -4.99
N LYS A 33 -19.56 23.66 -5.45
CA LYS A 33 -20.86 23.08 -5.82
C LYS A 33 -21.86 23.12 -4.66
N GLU A 34 -21.41 22.78 -3.44
CA GLU A 34 -22.25 22.86 -2.25
C GLU A 34 -22.71 24.30 -1.97
N LYS A 35 -21.79 25.26 -2.01
CA LYS A 35 -22.11 26.68 -1.79
C LYS A 35 -23.08 27.24 -2.82
N VAL A 36 -22.95 26.83 -4.08
CA VAL A 36 -23.89 27.21 -5.16
C VAL A 36 -25.28 26.63 -4.87
N LEU A 37 -25.37 25.34 -4.55
CA LEU A 37 -26.66 24.70 -4.23
C LEU A 37 -27.33 25.27 -2.97
N GLN A 38 -26.56 25.62 -1.94
CA GLN A 38 -27.07 26.31 -0.76
C GLN A 38 -27.61 27.70 -1.10
N SER A 39 -26.89 28.44 -1.95
CA SER A 39 -27.34 29.76 -2.44
C SER A 39 -28.65 29.62 -3.24
N MET A 40 -28.76 28.64 -4.13
CA MET A 40 -30.00 28.35 -4.88
C MET A 40 -31.17 27.99 -3.96
N ALA A 41 -30.92 27.29 -2.85
CA ALA A 41 -31.97 26.96 -1.89
C ALA A 41 -32.50 28.19 -1.15
N VAL A 42 -31.61 29.10 -0.75
CA VAL A 42 -31.99 30.38 -0.14
C VAL A 42 -32.80 31.23 -1.13
N ASP A 43 -32.36 31.33 -2.39
CA ASP A 43 -33.08 32.06 -3.43
C ASP A 43 -34.47 31.47 -3.68
N ALA A 44 -34.60 30.14 -3.70
CA ALA A 44 -35.86 29.44 -3.88
C ALA A 44 -36.86 29.70 -2.74
N GLU A 45 -36.40 29.71 -1.49
CA GLU A 45 -37.23 30.03 -0.33
C GLU A 45 -37.73 31.48 -0.36
N GLN A 46 -36.84 32.44 -0.69
CA GLN A 46 -37.21 33.84 -0.82
C GLN A 46 -38.23 34.09 -1.93
N LEU A 47 -38.14 33.35 -3.04
CA LEU A 47 -39.12 33.41 -4.12
C LEU A 47 -40.49 32.87 -3.68
N ILE A 48 -40.55 31.80 -2.89
CA ILE A 48 -41.82 31.27 -2.35
C ILE A 48 -42.52 32.34 -1.48
N ASP A 49 -41.76 32.99 -0.60
CA ASP A 49 -42.28 34.06 0.27
C ASP A 49 -42.77 35.26 -0.55
N ALA A 50 -42.02 35.69 -1.57
CA ALA A 50 -42.41 36.81 -2.45
C ALA A 50 -43.65 36.49 -3.32
N THR A 51 -43.82 35.23 -3.74
CA THR A 51 -45.00 34.81 -4.52
C THR A 51 -46.27 34.78 -3.64
N ALA A 52 -46.14 34.46 -2.35
CA ALA A 52 -47.24 34.55 -1.39
C ALA A 52 -47.74 36.00 -1.20
N GLU A 53 -46.87 36.99 -1.47
CA GLU A 53 -47.17 38.43 -1.42
C GLU A 53 -47.70 39.02 -2.74
N GLY A 54 -47.94 38.18 -3.76
CA GLY A 54 -48.62 38.58 -5.00
C GLY A 54 -47.72 39.16 -6.10
N MET A 55 -46.41 38.91 -6.07
CA MET A 55 -45.49 39.26 -7.15
C MET A 55 -45.37 38.12 -8.19
N GLU A 56 -45.15 38.45 -9.46
CA GLU A 56 -44.89 37.47 -10.53
C GLU A 56 -43.55 36.76 -10.28
N SER A 57 -43.58 35.43 -10.16
CA SER A 57 -42.37 34.63 -10.02
C SER A 57 -41.55 34.61 -11.32
N PRO A 58 -40.21 34.66 -11.26
CA PRO A 58 -39.37 34.15 -12.32
C PRO A 58 -39.68 32.66 -12.54
N ASN A 59 -39.48 32.18 -13.76
CA ASN A 59 -39.77 30.81 -14.21
C ASN A 59 -38.85 29.79 -13.51
N GLN A 60 -39.08 29.50 -12.23
CA GLN A 60 -38.28 28.58 -11.44
C GLN A 60 -38.61 27.15 -11.84
N THR A 61 -37.63 26.47 -12.44
CA THR A 61 -37.84 25.17 -13.10
C THR A 61 -37.60 23.98 -12.16
N TYR A 62 -37.15 24.22 -10.91
CA TYR A 62 -36.81 23.20 -9.91
C TYR A 62 -37.47 23.48 -8.56
N LYS A 63 -37.69 22.43 -7.76
CA LYS A 63 -38.27 22.52 -6.42
C LYS A 63 -37.20 22.47 -5.34
N ALA A 64 -37.57 22.90 -4.12
CA ALA A 64 -36.72 22.75 -2.93
C ALA A 64 -36.32 21.28 -2.65
N GLU A 65 -37.18 20.33 -3.01
CA GLU A 65 -36.87 18.89 -2.89
C GLU A 65 -35.69 18.47 -3.78
N ASP A 66 -35.61 19.02 -5.00
CA ASP A 66 -34.54 18.70 -5.96
C ASP A 66 -33.18 19.20 -5.47
N LEU A 67 -33.16 20.39 -4.86
CA LEU A 67 -31.98 20.96 -4.21
C LEU A 67 -31.53 20.11 -3.02
N ARG A 68 -32.48 19.63 -2.20
CA ARG A 68 -32.17 18.76 -1.06
C ARG A 68 -31.55 17.44 -1.50
N LEU A 69 -32.10 16.83 -2.55
CA LEU A 69 -31.55 15.62 -3.17
C LEU A 69 -30.15 15.85 -3.75
N ALA A 70 -29.92 17.00 -4.40
CA ALA A 70 -28.61 17.36 -4.93
C ALA A 70 -27.56 17.53 -3.82
N LEU A 71 -27.92 18.20 -2.72
CA LEU A 71 -27.06 18.33 -1.54
C LEU A 71 -26.76 16.98 -0.88
N GLU A 72 -27.73 16.08 -0.78
CA GLU A 72 -27.53 14.72 -0.24
C GLU A 72 -26.63 13.87 -1.14
N LYS A 73 -26.77 13.95 -2.47
CA LYS A 73 -25.85 13.29 -3.42
C LYS A 73 -24.42 13.79 -3.24
N LEU A 74 -24.26 15.10 -3.04
CA LEU A 74 -22.96 15.74 -2.88
C LEU A 74 -22.32 15.38 -1.53
N SER A 75 -23.09 15.29 -0.44
CA SER A 75 -22.59 14.84 0.87
C SER A 75 -22.08 13.40 0.80
N LYS A 76 -22.84 12.46 0.20
CA LYS A 76 -22.40 11.07 0.01
C LYS A 76 -21.12 10.98 -0.84
N THR A 77 -21.02 11.84 -1.86
CA THR A 77 -19.81 11.90 -2.71
C THR A 77 -18.60 12.40 -1.91
N LYS A 78 -18.79 13.42 -1.05
CA LYS A 78 -17.75 13.91 -0.14
C LYS A 78 -17.35 12.87 0.88
N GLU A 79 -18.29 12.18 1.52
CA GLU A 79 -18.03 11.10 2.48
C GLU A 79 -17.20 9.99 1.85
N ASN A 80 -17.57 9.53 0.65
CA ASN A 80 -16.79 8.53 -0.09
C ASN A 80 -15.38 9.03 -0.44
N ALA A 81 -15.24 10.30 -0.84
CA ALA A 81 -13.94 10.89 -1.14
C ALA A 81 -13.05 11.01 0.12
N VAL A 82 -13.62 11.39 1.26
CA VAL A 82 -12.92 11.50 2.56
C VAL A 82 -12.50 10.11 3.05
N LEU A 83 -13.41 9.12 3.04
CA LEU A 83 -13.10 7.73 3.38
C LEU A 83 -11.95 7.16 2.54
N SER A 84 -11.93 7.48 1.24
CA SER A 84 -10.84 7.04 0.35
C SER A 84 -9.51 7.72 0.66
N LYS A 85 -9.52 9.03 0.97
CA LYS A 85 -8.32 9.77 1.37
C LYS A 85 -7.78 9.33 2.73
N ASP A 86 -8.64 9.13 3.72
CA ASP A 86 -8.24 8.68 5.05
C ASP A 86 -7.68 7.25 5.01
N ALA A 87 -8.27 6.36 4.21
CA ALA A 87 -7.73 5.03 4.00
C ALA A 87 -6.34 5.07 3.34
N ILE A 88 -6.15 5.92 2.32
CA ILE A 88 -4.85 6.10 1.65
C ILE A 88 -3.82 6.71 2.61
N GLN A 89 -4.20 7.74 3.37
CA GLN A 89 -3.34 8.41 4.34
C GLN A 89 -2.93 7.49 5.49
N ASN A 90 -3.86 6.70 6.02
CA ASN A 90 -3.61 5.76 7.11
C ASN A 90 -2.76 4.58 6.64
N THR A 91 -2.93 4.14 5.38
CA THR A 91 -2.05 3.12 4.75
C THR A 91 -0.65 3.68 4.49
N ALA A 92 -0.53 4.92 4.03
CA ALA A 92 0.74 5.61 3.85
C ALA A 92 1.50 5.81 5.17
N GLN A 93 0.83 5.79 6.32
CA GLN A 93 1.48 5.81 7.63
C GLN A 93 1.82 4.43 8.21
N ARG A 94 1.30 3.34 7.63
CA ARG A 94 1.37 2.00 8.24
C ARG A 94 2.54 1.13 7.76
N PHE A 95 3.14 1.44 6.62
CA PHE A 95 4.22 0.64 6.02
C PHE A 95 5.54 1.42 5.99
N LYS A 96 6.07 1.73 7.16
CA LYS A 96 7.30 2.51 7.34
C LYS A 96 8.55 1.66 7.40
N ARG A 97 8.42 0.36 7.71
CA ARG A 97 9.53 -0.57 7.89
C ARG A 97 9.24 -1.80 7.06
N ILE A 98 9.65 -1.75 5.80
CA ILE A 98 9.37 -2.78 4.80
C ILE A 98 10.57 -3.76 4.73
N LEU A 99 10.32 -5.02 5.08
CA LEU A 99 11.31 -6.09 5.02
C LEU A 99 11.18 -6.88 3.73
N VAL A 100 12.21 -6.90 2.90
CA VAL A 100 12.28 -7.71 1.67
C VAL A 100 13.03 -9.00 1.96
N VAL A 101 12.39 -10.15 1.78
CA VAL A 101 13.05 -11.44 1.91
C VAL A 101 13.53 -11.92 0.55
N THR A 102 14.84 -12.13 0.45
CA THR A 102 15.49 -12.48 -0.82
C THR A 102 15.54 -13.99 -1.05
N THR A 103 15.45 -14.37 -2.31
CA THR A 103 15.52 -15.76 -2.80
C THR A 103 16.83 -16.00 -3.58
N SER A 104 17.01 -17.19 -4.13
CA SER A 104 18.07 -17.48 -5.08
C SER A 104 17.88 -16.82 -6.46
N SER A 105 16.64 -16.44 -6.82
CA SER A 105 16.33 -15.81 -8.12
C SER A 105 16.58 -14.30 -8.07
N GLN A 106 17.56 -13.81 -8.83
CA GLN A 106 17.88 -12.38 -8.88
C GLN A 106 16.80 -11.56 -9.61
N ASP A 107 16.22 -12.12 -10.67
CA ASP A 107 15.15 -11.45 -11.42
C ASP A 107 13.92 -11.21 -10.54
N LEU A 108 13.53 -12.21 -9.76
CA LEU A 108 12.44 -12.09 -8.80
C LEU A 108 12.79 -11.10 -7.68
N ASN A 109 13.99 -11.18 -7.11
CA ASN A 109 14.44 -10.25 -6.06
C ASN A 109 14.40 -8.79 -6.54
N ARG A 110 14.74 -8.53 -7.80
CA ARG A 110 14.66 -7.20 -8.41
C ARG A 110 13.24 -6.68 -8.46
N VAL A 111 12.28 -7.49 -8.94
CA VAL A 111 10.87 -7.07 -9.01
C VAL A 111 10.28 -6.87 -7.62
N VAL A 112 10.60 -7.77 -6.68
CA VAL A 112 10.18 -7.66 -5.28
C VAL A 112 10.71 -6.36 -4.64
N LEU A 113 11.99 -6.05 -4.87
CA LEU A 113 12.61 -4.85 -4.36
C LEU A 113 12.01 -3.58 -4.98
N ASP A 114 11.78 -3.56 -6.30
CA ASP A 114 11.13 -2.44 -6.98
C ASP A 114 9.76 -2.13 -6.34
N HIS A 115 8.93 -3.15 -6.07
CA HIS A 115 7.64 -2.96 -5.38
C HIS A 115 7.79 -2.46 -3.94
N ALA A 116 8.79 -2.95 -3.21
CA ALA A 116 9.05 -2.49 -1.85
C ALA A 116 9.49 -1.02 -1.83
N LEU A 117 10.33 -0.59 -2.79
CA LEU A 117 10.77 0.80 -2.94
C LEU A 117 9.62 1.72 -3.36
N ASP A 118 8.72 1.28 -4.24
CA ASP A 118 7.51 2.04 -4.58
C ASP A 118 6.65 2.29 -3.34
N LEU A 119 6.45 1.27 -2.50
CA LEU A 119 5.70 1.38 -1.26
C LEU A 119 6.42 2.26 -0.22
N ALA A 120 7.74 2.12 -0.10
CA ALA A 120 8.56 2.96 0.77
C ALA A 120 8.50 4.43 0.35
N ASN A 121 8.51 4.72 -0.95
CA ASN A 121 8.36 6.07 -1.50
C ASN A 121 7.00 6.69 -1.19
N LEU A 122 5.92 5.92 -1.37
CA LEU A 122 4.56 6.38 -1.10
C LEU A 122 4.31 6.61 0.39
N SER A 123 4.93 5.80 1.24
CA SER A 123 4.77 5.88 2.69
C SER A 123 5.81 6.78 3.36
N GLY A 124 6.94 7.08 2.73
CA GLY A 124 8.12 7.65 3.37
C GLY A 124 8.71 6.70 4.42
N GLY A 125 8.91 5.44 4.06
CA GLY A 125 9.46 4.36 4.89
C GLY A 125 10.87 3.93 4.48
N ASP A 126 11.46 3.04 5.28
CA ASP A 126 12.75 2.40 5.04
C ASP A 126 12.56 0.98 4.52
N VAL A 127 13.55 0.50 3.74
CA VAL A 127 13.58 -0.87 3.22
C VAL A 127 14.79 -1.60 3.78
N SER A 128 14.59 -2.83 4.25
CA SER A 128 15.69 -3.74 4.58
C SER A 128 15.60 -5.02 3.76
N LEU A 129 16.72 -5.46 3.18
CA LEU A 129 16.84 -6.76 2.53
C LEU A 129 17.39 -7.76 3.52
N LEU A 130 16.67 -8.86 3.69
CA LEU A 130 17.12 -10.02 4.44
C LEU A 130 17.50 -11.16 3.49
N SER A 131 18.68 -11.72 3.68
CA SER A 131 19.07 -13.02 3.13
C SER A 131 19.47 -13.95 4.25
N VAL A 132 18.86 -15.14 4.27
CA VAL A 132 19.24 -16.18 5.22
C VAL A 132 19.98 -17.27 4.48
N VAL A 133 21.23 -17.50 4.88
CA VAL A 133 22.05 -18.61 4.41
C VAL A 133 21.73 -19.82 5.29
N PRO A 134 21.15 -20.91 4.73
CA PRO A 134 20.91 -22.12 5.50
C PRO A 134 22.22 -22.59 6.13
N SER A 135 22.22 -22.71 7.46
CA SER A 135 23.31 -23.38 8.17
C SER A 135 22.83 -24.81 8.40
N ASP A 136 23.04 -25.67 7.42
CA ASP A 136 22.83 -27.09 7.64
C ASP A 136 23.86 -27.51 8.69
N VAL A 137 23.38 -27.83 9.89
CA VAL A 137 24.17 -28.61 10.84
C VAL A 137 24.30 -30.01 10.27
N GLU A 138 25.22 -30.22 9.33
CA GLU A 138 25.65 -31.57 8.99
C GLU A 138 26.32 -32.14 10.25
N ALA A 139 25.56 -32.91 11.01
CA ALA A 139 26.11 -33.76 12.04
C ALA A 139 27.03 -34.78 11.36
N VAL A 140 28.34 -34.50 11.32
CA VAL A 140 29.33 -35.45 10.82
C VAL A 140 29.51 -36.58 11.86
N GLY A 141 28.67 -37.61 11.73
CA GLY A 141 28.93 -39.03 12.05
C GLY A 141 28.34 -39.62 13.36
N PRO A 142 28.30 -40.97 13.53
CA PRO A 142 28.45 -42.06 12.54
C PRO A 142 27.35 -43.15 12.64
N ALA A 143 26.88 -43.72 11.51
CA ALA A 143 26.00 -44.90 11.55
C ALA A 143 26.58 -46.11 10.79
N THR A 144 27.87 -46.39 11.01
CA THR A 144 28.41 -47.76 10.93
C THR A 144 29.17 -48.06 12.22
N ALA A 145 28.42 -48.60 13.19
CA ALA A 145 28.82 -49.37 14.36
C ALA A 145 30.25 -49.22 14.95
N LEU A 146 30.43 -48.38 15.98
CA LEU A 146 31.34 -48.64 17.11
C LEU A 146 30.88 -47.84 18.36
N PRO A 147 30.86 -48.43 19.58
CA PRO A 147 30.52 -47.70 20.80
C PRO A 147 31.81 -47.23 21.49
N MET A 148 32.21 -45.97 21.34
CA MET A 148 33.14 -45.31 22.27
C MET A 148 32.83 -43.81 22.39
N ALA A 149 32.91 -43.33 23.63
CA ALA A 149 32.72 -41.96 24.04
C ALA A 149 33.52 -40.96 23.18
N GLY A 150 32.81 -40.17 22.38
CA GLY A 150 33.37 -39.02 21.66
C GLY A 150 32.36 -37.90 21.69
N THR A 151 32.75 -36.74 22.21
CA THR A 151 31.98 -35.49 22.07
C THR A 151 31.77 -35.24 20.58
N ALA A 152 30.51 -35.19 20.13
CA ALA A 152 30.18 -34.80 18.78
C ALA A 152 30.80 -33.43 18.49
N GLN A 153 31.81 -33.39 17.61
CA GLN A 153 32.38 -32.13 17.16
C GLN A 153 31.41 -31.56 16.14
N VAL A 154 30.65 -30.54 16.56
CA VAL A 154 29.88 -29.71 15.64
C VAL A 154 30.90 -28.97 14.79
N VAL A 155 31.10 -29.43 13.56
CA VAL A 155 31.88 -28.68 12.57
C VAL A 155 30.96 -27.57 12.08
N SER A 156 31.20 -26.34 12.52
CA SER A 156 30.60 -25.17 11.90
C SER A 156 31.11 -25.11 10.46
N VAL A 157 30.23 -25.33 9.48
CA VAL A 157 30.55 -25.04 8.07
C VAL A 157 30.91 -23.55 8.00
N ASP A 158 32.09 -23.24 7.48
CA ASP A 158 32.53 -21.87 7.31
C ASP A 158 31.74 -21.21 6.17
N ASN A 159 30.60 -20.61 6.53
CA ASN A 159 29.72 -19.91 5.60
C ASN A 159 30.25 -18.50 5.23
N SER A 160 31.46 -18.12 5.63
CA SER A 160 31.98 -16.75 5.42
C SER A 160 32.07 -16.36 3.95
N GLU A 161 32.52 -17.27 3.08
CA GLU A 161 32.60 -17.05 1.64
C GLU A 161 31.20 -16.89 1.02
N VAL A 162 30.25 -17.75 1.39
CA VAL A 162 28.85 -17.69 0.94
C VAL A 162 28.19 -16.38 1.37
N ILE A 163 28.42 -15.95 2.62
CA ILE A 163 27.90 -14.69 3.16
C ILE A 163 28.49 -13.50 2.40
N ALA A 164 29.79 -13.51 2.11
CA ALA A 164 30.46 -12.44 1.37
C ALA A 164 29.91 -12.32 -0.06
N ASP A 165 29.75 -13.46 -0.75
CA ASP A 165 29.17 -13.51 -2.10
C ASP A 165 27.72 -13.02 -2.10
N ARG A 166 26.92 -13.43 -1.11
CA ARG A 166 25.54 -12.96 -0.98
C ARG A 166 25.48 -11.45 -0.76
N LYS A 167 26.36 -10.91 0.08
CA LYS A 167 26.45 -9.47 0.32
C LYS A 167 26.76 -8.70 -0.94
N LYS A 168 27.69 -9.20 -1.75
CA LYS A 168 28.04 -8.59 -3.03
C LYS A 168 26.86 -8.57 -3.99
N LEU A 169 26.15 -9.69 -4.14
CA LEU A 169 24.98 -9.78 -5.02
C LEU A 169 23.86 -8.82 -4.59
N LEU A 170 23.62 -8.68 -3.29
CA LEU A 170 22.61 -7.74 -2.79
C LEU A 170 23.03 -6.29 -2.93
N ALA A 171 24.32 -5.99 -2.78
CA ALA A 171 24.84 -4.64 -3.06
C ALA A 171 24.67 -4.29 -4.54
N GLU A 172 25.02 -5.20 -5.45
CA GLU A 172 24.80 -5.03 -6.89
C GLU A 172 23.31 -4.83 -7.21
N LEU A 173 22.42 -5.58 -6.55
CA LEU A 173 20.98 -5.40 -6.70
C LEU A 173 20.54 -3.99 -6.28
N CYS A 174 21.01 -3.50 -5.12
CA CYS A 174 20.71 -2.16 -4.63
C CYS A 174 21.25 -1.07 -5.57
N ASP A 175 22.45 -1.24 -6.11
CA ASP A 175 23.07 -0.28 -7.05
C ASP A 175 22.27 -0.15 -8.36
N THR A 176 21.54 -1.20 -8.75
CA THR A 176 20.66 -1.14 -9.94
C THR A 176 19.31 -0.47 -9.68
N CYS A 177 18.93 -0.29 -8.41
CA CYS A 177 17.68 0.35 -8.03
C CYS A 177 17.80 1.88 -8.06
N ARG A 178 16.74 2.54 -8.53
CA ARG A 178 16.76 3.95 -8.91
C ARG A 178 16.30 4.90 -7.80
N THR A 179 16.82 4.85 -6.59
CA THR A 179 16.31 5.77 -5.56
C THR A 179 17.31 6.15 -4.47
N GLY A 180 17.08 7.32 -3.85
CA GLY A 180 17.85 7.86 -2.73
C GLY A 180 17.38 7.36 -1.36
N GLU A 181 16.63 6.25 -1.31
CA GLU A 181 16.24 5.61 -0.05
C GLU A 181 17.42 4.86 0.59
N THR A 182 17.42 4.82 1.92
CA THR A 182 18.36 4.01 2.68
C THR A 182 17.91 2.55 2.68
N ILE A 183 18.61 1.74 1.88
CA ILE A 183 18.42 0.29 1.84
C ILE A 183 19.42 -0.36 2.81
N GLU A 184 18.90 -1.09 3.82
CA GLU A 184 19.73 -1.84 4.78
C GLU A 184 19.85 -3.30 4.37
N ILE A 185 21.07 -3.81 4.19
CA ILE A 185 21.32 -5.22 3.84
C ILE A 185 21.71 -6.01 5.09
N GLU A 186 20.89 -7.00 5.43
CA GLU A 186 21.13 -7.94 6.52
C GLU A 186 21.31 -9.36 5.97
N ILE A 187 22.39 -10.03 6.43
CA ILE A 187 22.64 -11.43 6.09
C ILE A 187 22.75 -12.23 7.38
N ARG A 188 21.92 -13.26 7.47
CA ARG A 188 21.83 -14.16 8.62
C ARG A 188 22.17 -15.58 8.21
N SER A 189 22.53 -16.41 9.17
CA SER A 189 22.79 -17.82 8.93
C SER A 189 22.08 -18.67 9.97
N GLY A 190 21.30 -19.64 9.51
CA GLY A 190 20.45 -20.47 10.38
C GLY A 190 19.19 -20.94 9.66
N PRO A 191 18.22 -21.52 10.41
CA PRO A 191 16.91 -21.85 9.89
C PRO A 191 16.18 -20.59 9.42
N ILE A 192 15.73 -20.57 8.17
CA ILE A 192 15.08 -19.39 7.57
C ILE A 192 13.83 -18.94 8.33
N GLU A 193 13.08 -19.88 8.88
CA GLU A 193 11.87 -19.62 9.67
C GLU A 193 12.18 -18.80 10.92
N ASP A 194 13.20 -19.22 11.67
CA ASP A 194 13.60 -18.59 12.93
C ASP A 194 14.24 -17.22 12.67
N GLU A 195 15.21 -17.16 11.75
CA GLU A 195 15.93 -15.93 11.45
C GLU A 195 15.03 -14.85 10.84
N LEU A 196 14.03 -15.24 10.04
CA LEU A 196 13.04 -14.33 9.50
C LEU A 196 12.22 -13.66 10.61
N VAL A 197 11.65 -14.47 11.52
CA VAL A 197 10.80 -13.95 12.60
C VAL A 197 11.63 -13.07 13.54
N VAL A 198 12.79 -13.56 13.97
CA VAL A 198 13.68 -12.84 14.87
C VAL A 198 14.09 -11.49 14.26
N TYR A 199 14.47 -11.47 12.98
CA TYR A 199 14.87 -10.22 12.34
C TYR A 199 13.69 -9.29 12.10
N ALA A 200 12.54 -9.80 11.63
CA ALA A 200 11.34 -9.01 11.43
C ALA A 200 10.89 -8.30 12.73
N GLU A 201 10.94 -8.99 13.86
CA GLU A 201 10.63 -8.39 15.17
C GLU A 201 11.70 -7.39 15.63
N THR A 202 12.98 -7.75 15.49
CA THR A 202 14.11 -6.90 15.91
C THR A 202 14.14 -5.59 15.13
N TRP A 203 13.97 -5.68 13.81
CA TRP A 203 13.96 -4.53 12.91
C TRP A 203 12.62 -3.80 12.92
N LYS A 204 11.60 -4.38 13.57
CA LYS A 204 10.22 -3.88 13.67
C LYS A 204 9.56 -3.70 12.30
N ALA A 205 9.66 -4.74 11.47
CA ALA A 205 9.00 -4.77 10.17
C ALA A 205 7.48 -4.65 10.34
N ASP A 206 6.87 -3.72 9.60
CA ASP A 206 5.40 -3.56 9.54
C ASP A 206 4.80 -4.09 8.23
N LEU A 207 5.66 -4.48 7.29
CA LEU A 207 5.33 -5.23 6.08
C LEU A 207 6.50 -6.15 5.70
N ILE A 208 6.21 -7.39 5.33
CA ILE A 208 7.17 -8.29 4.70
C ILE A 208 6.81 -8.46 3.23
N VAL A 209 7.77 -8.29 2.33
CA VAL A 209 7.60 -8.50 0.88
C VAL A 209 8.43 -9.70 0.46
N VAL A 210 7.80 -10.65 -0.22
CA VAL A 210 8.44 -11.88 -0.69
C VAL A 210 8.07 -12.19 -2.12
N GLY A 211 9.01 -12.79 -2.84
CA GLY A 211 8.74 -13.30 -4.18
C GLY A 211 8.11 -14.69 -4.15
N SER A 212 7.12 -14.91 -5.03
CA SER A 212 6.59 -16.22 -5.36
C SER A 212 7.05 -16.60 -6.77
N PRO A 213 7.96 -17.58 -6.93
CA PRO A 213 8.37 -18.03 -8.25
C PRO A 213 7.19 -18.59 -9.06
N ASN A 214 7.21 -18.43 -10.38
CA ASN A 214 6.21 -19.01 -11.27
C ASN A 214 6.47 -20.51 -11.43
N ARG A 215 6.12 -21.28 -10.40
CA ARG A 215 5.86 -22.70 -10.56
C ARG A 215 4.36 -22.88 -10.45
N SER A 216 3.78 -23.33 -11.56
CA SER A 216 2.42 -23.83 -11.69
C SER A 216 1.78 -24.10 -10.32
N TRP A 217 0.75 -23.33 -9.98
CA TRP A 217 -0.14 -23.44 -8.81
C TRP A 217 -0.68 -24.85 -8.47
N LEU A 218 -0.25 -25.88 -9.22
CA LEU A 218 -0.45 -27.30 -9.02
C LEU A 218 0.82 -28.04 -9.45
N GLU A 219 1.71 -28.39 -8.52
CA GLU A 219 2.47 -29.65 -8.53
C GLU A 219 3.22 -29.76 -7.20
N GLY A 220 2.78 -30.70 -6.35
CA GLY A 220 3.42 -30.98 -5.08
C GLY A 220 4.83 -31.55 -5.25
N VAL A 221 5.55 -31.57 -4.13
CA VAL A 221 6.85 -32.25 -3.91
C VAL A 221 8.04 -31.49 -4.57
N PHE A 222 8.82 -30.67 -3.85
CA PHE A 222 9.95 -31.15 -3.03
C PHE A 222 10.58 -30.12 -2.05
N ASN A 223 10.07 -28.90 -1.91
CA ASN A 223 10.52 -27.96 -0.88
C ASN A 223 9.38 -26.94 -0.64
N PRO A 224 8.89 -26.70 0.58
CA PRO A 224 7.81 -25.73 0.76
C PRO A 224 8.37 -24.34 0.43
N ALA A 225 7.70 -23.64 -0.47
CA ALA A 225 8.20 -22.38 -1.02
C ALA A 225 8.32 -21.31 0.08
N LEU A 226 9.31 -20.42 -0.04
CA LEU A 226 9.66 -19.43 0.98
C LEU A 226 8.47 -18.54 1.35
N ASP A 227 7.70 -18.13 0.36
CA ASP A 227 6.45 -17.38 0.49
C ASP A 227 5.44 -18.08 1.42
N ARG A 228 5.30 -19.41 1.31
CA ARG A 228 4.38 -20.19 2.17
C ARG A 228 4.84 -20.23 3.62
N HIS A 229 6.15 -20.37 3.88
CA HIS A 229 6.70 -20.31 5.23
C HIS A 229 6.53 -18.92 5.84
N VAL A 230 6.91 -17.89 5.09
CA VAL A 230 6.81 -16.48 5.51
C VAL A 230 5.37 -16.14 5.86
N THR A 231 4.41 -16.46 4.98
CA THR A 231 2.99 -16.13 5.19
C THR A 231 2.41 -16.79 6.45
N LYS A 232 2.95 -17.94 6.87
CA LYS A 232 2.48 -18.66 8.05
C LYS A 232 3.07 -18.12 9.37
N LEU A 233 4.29 -17.62 9.34
CA LEU A 233 5.07 -17.26 10.53
C LEU A 233 5.24 -15.74 10.73
N ALA A 234 4.95 -14.95 9.70
CA ALA A 234 5.18 -13.52 9.72
C ALA A 234 4.46 -12.81 10.89
N PRO A 235 5.18 -11.95 11.66
CA PRO A 235 4.58 -11.17 12.74
C PRO A 235 3.75 -9.98 12.23
N CYS A 236 3.78 -9.70 10.92
CA CYS A 236 3.12 -8.57 10.28
C CYS A 236 2.59 -8.97 8.88
N PRO A 237 1.81 -8.10 8.21
CA PRO A 237 1.28 -8.37 6.88
C PRO A 237 2.37 -8.79 5.88
N VAL A 238 2.00 -9.68 4.96
CA VAL A 238 2.89 -10.19 3.90
C VAL A 238 2.34 -9.81 2.54
N LEU A 239 3.18 -9.17 1.72
CA LEU A 239 2.94 -8.93 0.30
C LEU A 239 3.70 -9.97 -0.51
N VAL A 240 2.95 -10.78 -1.28
CA VAL A 240 3.52 -11.79 -2.18
C VAL A 240 3.53 -11.23 -3.60
N VAL A 241 4.73 -11.11 -4.17
CA VAL A 241 4.94 -10.62 -5.54
C VAL A 241 5.18 -11.82 -6.46
N PRO A 242 4.35 -12.04 -7.48
CA PRO A 242 4.56 -13.11 -8.44
C PRO A 242 5.78 -12.80 -9.33
N GLU A 243 6.49 -13.85 -9.75
CA GLU A 243 7.53 -13.72 -10.76
C GLU A 243 6.95 -13.18 -12.08
N PRO A 244 7.63 -12.25 -12.76
CA PRO A 244 7.19 -11.80 -14.08
C PRO A 244 7.21 -12.97 -15.08
N ASN A 245 6.19 -13.05 -15.94
CA ASN A 245 6.14 -13.99 -17.06
C ASN A 245 7.08 -13.59 -18.20
#